data_AF-A0A9Q9ARY7-F1
#
_entry.id   AF-A0A9Q9ARY7-F1
#
_cell.length_a   1.000
_cell.length_b   1.000
_cell.length_c   1.000
_cell.angle_alpha   90.00
_cell.angle_beta   90.00
_cell.angle_gamma   90.00
#
_symmetry.space_group_name_H-M   'P 1'
#
loop_
_entity.id
_entity.type
_entity.pdbx_description
1 polymer ?
#
loop_
_entity_poly.entity_id
_entity_poly.type
_entity_poly.pdbx_seq_one_letter_code
_entity_poly.pdbx_strand_id
1 'polypeptide(L)'
;MLNADPDPRNASAAWSKTPVQASECALYYCVKVYNTSVTNNTATQLAQELTTNRAADSWQPISVDVNEIGTDQTIIDSLEQGGLQGAINHTDLMIGNDFNVSQRAVMSTSQYFQSTFARNLSIEESSSHRSVDGNPMTGYYLDDDTEEGAHDPSIMQPLFRGRTDLPQLFENIAASMTNAIRTSDQCVEQHFGKLGRQVTKYRVQWPWIALPAAIVLASLVQLLITILSSRTRPLWKSSTLATPSRGPYVAEVFDGAMTNVELTDAAGKHDVDLFPREKKSRDQVSLLSTQDGQPK
;
A
#
# COMPACT_ATOMS: atom_id res chain seq x y z
N MET A 1 3.16 29.18 38.87
CA MET A 1 3.30 30.60 38.44
C MET A 1 2.32 31.45 39.25
N LEU A 2 2.78 32.59 39.76
CA LEU A 2 1.93 33.57 40.44
C LEU A 2 1.38 34.54 39.39
N ASN A 3 0.08 34.55 39.19
CA ASN A 3 -0.59 35.52 38.33
C ASN A 3 -1.20 36.61 39.22
N ALA A 4 -0.81 37.86 38.94
CA ALA A 4 -1.57 39.00 39.43
C ALA A 4 -2.90 39.05 38.68
N ASP A 5 -3.98 39.38 39.41
CA ASP A 5 -5.32 39.54 38.84
C ASP A 5 -5.29 40.45 37.60
N PRO A 6 -5.86 40.03 36.46
CA PRO A 6 -5.84 40.78 35.23
C PRO A 6 -6.66 42.08 35.25
N ASP A 7 -7.40 42.43 36.32
CA ASP A 7 -8.14 43.69 36.38
C ASP A 7 -7.23 44.93 36.60
N PRO A 8 -6.98 45.77 35.57
CA PRO A 8 -6.10 46.92 35.67
C PRO A 8 -6.69 48.07 36.51
N ARG A 9 -7.93 47.97 37.00
CA ARG A 9 -8.60 49.02 37.78
C ARG A 9 -8.07 49.14 39.22
N ASN A 10 -7.22 48.21 39.66
CA ASN A 10 -6.61 48.19 40.98
C ASN A 10 -5.08 48.44 40.96
N ALA A 11 -4.56 49.20 39.98
CA ALA A 11 -3.15 49.62 39.96
C ALA A 11 -2.73 50.42 41.21
N SER A 12 -3.69 50.90 42.01
CA SER A 12 -3.48 51.62 43.28
C SER A 12 -3.63 50.73 44.53
N ALA A 13 -3.92 49.43 44.38
CA ALA A 13 -4.13 48.55 45.51
C ALA A 13 -2.78 48.23 46.18
N ALA A 14 -2.72 48.38 47.51
CA ALA A 14 -1.55 47.93 48.29
C ALA A 14 -1.30 46.45 48.00
N TRP A 15 -0.03 46.05 47.85
CA TRP A 15 0.38 44.67 47.51
C TRP A 15 -0.27 43.60 48.42
N SER A 16 -0.58 43.96 49.67
CA SER A 16 -1.25 43.10 50.64
C SER A 16 -2.74 42.85 50.36
N LYS A 17 -3.33 43.57 49.40
CA LYS A 17 -4.74 43.51 48.99
C LYS A 17 -4.93 43.06 47.54
N THR A 18 -3.84 42.84 46.79
CA THR A 18 -3.91 42.20 45.47
C THR A 18 -4.19 40.71 45.64
N PRO A 19 -5.28 40.17 45.07
CA PRO A 19 -5.50 38.74 45.05
C PRO A 19 -4.43 38.09 44.16
N VAL A 20 -3.47 37.43 44.80
CA VAL A 20 -2.47 36.60 44.12
C VAL A 20 -3.06 35.22 43.90
N GLN A 21 -3.11 34.79 42.64
CA GLN A 21 -3.47 33.42 42.29
C GLN A 21 -2.20 32.66 41.95
N ALA A 22 -1.98 31.53 42.62
CA ALA A 22 -0.94 30.58 42.23
C ALA A 22 -1.58 29.50 41.36
N SER A 23 -1.03 29.29 40.17
CA SER A 23 -1.39 28.18 39.30
C SER A 23 -0.21 27.23 39.18
N GLU A 24 -0.46 25.95 39.42
CA GLU A 24 0.49 24.87 39.14
C GLU A 24 0.07 24.15 37.85
N CYS A 25 1.06 23.71 37.08
CA CYS A 25 0.86 22.86 35.92
C CYS A 25 1.63 21.58 36.17
N ALA A 26 0.96 20.44 36.05
CA ALA A 26 1.56 19.14 36.17
C ALA A 26 1.48 18.41 34.82
N LEU A 27 2.52 17.63 34.52
CA LEU A 27 2.48 16.68 33.42
C LEU A 27 1.84 15.39 33.94
N TYR A 28 0.99 14.79 33.11
CA TYR A 28 0.38 13.50 33.40
C TYR A 28 0.41 12.65 32.14
N TYR A 29 0.42 11.33 32.35
CA TYR A 29 0.32 10.39 31.25
C TYR A 29 -1.12 10.31 30.74
N CYS A 30 -1.31 10.36 29.43
CA CYS A 30 -2.59 10.19 28.78
C CYS A 30 -2.48 9.22 27.60
N VAL A 31 -3.61 8.68 27.16
CA VAL A 31 -3.68 7.77 26.02
C VAL A 31 -4.40 8.46 24.87
N LYS A 32 -3.77 8.45 23.69
CA LYS A 32 -4.34 9.01 22.46
C LYS A 32 -4.45 7.91 21.41
N VAL A 33 -5.67 7.62 21.00
CA VAL A 33 -5.97 6.60 19.98
C VAL A 33 -6.04 7.26 18.61
N TYR A 34 -5.30 6.70 17.65
CA TYR A 34 -5.25 7.21 16.28
C TYR A 34 -5.95 6.24 15.33
N ASN A 35 -7.12 6.63 14.84
CA ASN A 35 -7.79 5.90 13.77
C ASN A 35 -7.27 6.40 12.41
N THR A 36 -6.46 5.58 11.74
CA THR A 36 -5.80 5.92 10.49
C THR A 36 -6.51 5.25 9.32
N SER A 37 -6.91 6.02 8.31
CA SER A 37 -7.43 5.49 7.05
C SER A 37 -6.66 6.05 5.87
N VAL A 38 -6.37 5.24 4.86
CA VAL A 38 -5.69 5.68 3.64
C VAL A 38 -6.67 5.57 2.48
N THR A 39 -7.05 6.71 1.90
CA THR A 39 -7.96 6.77 0.74
C THR A 39 -7.28 7.54 -0.38
N ASN A 40 -7.22 6.96 -1.59
CA ASN A 40 -6.59 7.57 -2.77
C ASN A 40 -5.16 8.10 -2.52
N ASN A 41 -4.33 7.32 -1.81
CA ASN A 41 -2.97 7.69 -1.38
C ASN A 41 -2.88 8.86 -0.36
N THR A 42 -4.01 9.35 0.16
CA THR A 42 -4.04 10.32 1.24
C THR A 42 -4.34 9.60 2.55
N ALA A 43 -3.43 9.71 3.52
CA ALA A 43 -3.64 9.20 4.87
C ALA A 43 -4.40 10.25 5.69
N THR A 44 -5.59 9.91 6.18
CA THR A 44 -6.34 10.68 7.16
C THR A 44 -6.22 10.01 8.51
N GLN A 45 -5.98 10.80 9.55
CA GLN A 45 -5.84 10.32 10.92
C GLN A 45 -6.79 11.10 11.82
N LEU A 46 -7.61 10.38 12.56
CA LEU A 46 -8.48 10.94 13.60
C LEU A 46 -7.88 10.55 14.94
N ALA A 47 -7.47 11.55 15.71
CA ALA A 47 -6.94 11.36 17.05
C ALA A 47 -8.07 11.58 18.07
N GLN A 48 -8.22 10.62 18.99
CA GLN A 48 -9.15 10.72 20.10
C GLN A 48 -8.38 10.48 21.40
N GLU A 49 -8.47 11.42 22.32
CA GLU A 49 -7.92 11.26 23.66
C GLU A 49 -8.88 10.44 24.52
N LEU A 50 -8.32 9.46 25.22
CA LEU A 50 -9.02 8.65 26.19
C LEU A 50 -8.80 9.28 27.57
N THR A 51 -9.86 9.80 28.17
CA THR A 51 -9.85 10.22 29.58
C THR A 51 -9.78 8.97 30.45
N THR A 52 -8.56 8.57 30.81
CA THR A 52 -8.28 7.40 31.63
C THR A 52 -7.34 7.80 32.76
N ASN A 53 -7.69 7.41 33.98
CA ASN A 53 -6.86 7.66 35.15
C ASN A 53 -5.84 6.53 35.31
N ARG A 54 -4.73 6.81 36.01
CA ARG A 54 -3.79 5.77 36.46
C ARG A 54 -4.55 4.73 37.30
N ALA A 55 -4.28 3.45 37.06
CA ALA A 55 -4.81 2.37 37.91
C ALA A 55 -4.14 2.44 39.29
N ALA A 56 -4.94 2.43 40.35
CA ALA A 56 -4.46 2.62 41.72
C ALA A 56 -3.50 1.51 42.20
N ASP A 57 -3.63 0.30 41.64
CA ASP A 57 -2.83 -0.88 41.93
C ASP A 57 -1.60 -1.04 41.00
N SER A 58 -1.36 -0.07 40.11
CA SER A 58 -0.20 -0.06 39.22
C SER A 58 0.97 0.73 39.78
N TRP A 59 2.17 0.48 39.24
CA TRP A 59 3.41 1.17 39.63
C TRP A 59 3.74 1.00 41.12
N GLN A 60 3.89 -0.26 41.53
CA GLN A 60 4.23 -0.65 42.90
C GLN A 60 5.69 -1.11 42.96
N PRO A 61 6.45 -0.81 44.02
CA PRO A 61 7.84 -1.24 44.14
C PRO A 61 7.96 -2.77 44.17
N ILE A 62 8.83 -3.31 43.32
CA ILE A 62 9.18 -4.72 43.25
C ILE A 62 10.38 -4.94 44.17
N SER A 63 10.21 -5.78 45.20
CA SER A 63 11.28 -6.32 46.05
C SER A 63 12.00 -5.35 47.01
N VAL A 64 11.33 -4.29 47.47
CA VAL A 64 11.89 -3.35 48.45
C VAL A 64 10.94 -3.17 49.64
N ASP A 65 11.43 -3.39 50.87
CA ASP A 65 10.75 -2.87 52.05
C ASP A 65 11.09 -1.37 52.16
N VAL A 66 10.11 -0.55 51.85
CA VAL A 66 10.16 0.92 51.84
C VAL A 66 10.74 1.48 53.15
N ASN A 67 10.49 0.81 54.26
CA ASN A 67 10.94 1.23 55.58
C ASN A 67 12.45 1.04 55.79
N GLU A 68 13.09 0.15 55.02
CA GLU A 68 14.52 -0.15 55.14
C GLU A 68 15.39 0.90 54.44
N ILE A 69 14.85 1.60 53.42
CA ILE A 69 15.55 2.67 52.68
C ILE A 69 15.41 4.03 53.39
N GLY A 70 14.46 4.17 54.32
CA GLY A 70 14.22 5.44 55.02
C GLY A 70 13.67 6.54 54.11
N THR A 71 12.95 6.18 53.06
CA THR A 71 12.35 7.10 52.07
C THR A 71 10.86 7.32 52.33
N ASP A 72 10.37 8.52 52.05
CA ASP A 72 8.95 8.87 52.17
C ASP A 72 8.11 8.16 51.09
N GLN A 73 6.88 7.76 51.43
CA GLN A 73 5.94 7.10 50.51
C GLN A 73 5.58 8.00 49.31
N THR A 74 5.54 9.31 49.53
CA THR A 74 5.30 10.31 48.47
C THR A 74 6.30 10.20 47.32
N ILE A 75 7.55 9.84 47.64
CA ILE A 75 8.65 9.69 46.68
C ILE A 75 8.50 8.40 45.88
N ILE A 76 7.95 7.35 46.50
CA ILE A 76 7.78 6.03 45.88
C ILE A 76 6.59 6.03 44.93
N ASP A 77 5.51 6.70 45.31
CA ASP A 77 4.34 6.86 44.46
C ASP A 77 4.59 7.81 43.27
N SER A 78 5.69 8.58 43.33
CA SER A 78 6.08 9.53 42.31
C SER A 78 6.46 8.85 40.98
N LEU A 79 6.04 9.47 39.89
CA LEU A 79 6.49 9.13 38.53
C LEU A 79 7.75 9.91 38.14
N GLU A 80 8.15 10.88 38.97
CA GLU A 80 9.42 11.58 38.81
C GLU A 80 10.56 10.68 39.29
N GLN A 81 11.26 10.05 38.36
CA GLN A 81 12.40 9.19 38.68
C GLN A 81 13.71 9.90 38.32
N GLY A 82 14.39 10.37 39.36
CA GLY A 82 15.74 10.93 39.32
C GLY A 82 16.57 10.40 40.49
N GLY A 83 17.90 10.52 40.44
CA GLY A 83 18.79 10.16 41.56
C GLY A 83 18.67 8.71 42.05
N LEU A 84 18.66 8.51 43.39
CA LEU A 84 18.58 7.19 44.04
C LEU A 84 17.20 6.52 43.86
N GLN A 85 16.16 7.30 43.58
CA GLN A 85 14.78 6.82 43.40
C GLN A 85 14.62 5.99 42.12
N GLY A 86 15.38 6.32 41.07
CA GLY A 86 15.47 5.51 39.85
C GLY A 86 16.09 4.12 40.06
N ALA A 87 16.67 3.83 41.23
CA ALA A 87 17.18 2.49 41.53
C ALA A 87 16.10 1.53 42.03
N ILE A 88 14.90 2.03 42.39
CA ILE A 88 13.79 1.20 42.87
C ILE A 88 13.06 0.63 41.65
N ASN A 89 13.06 -0.69 41.51
CA ASN A 89 12.26 -1.37 40.49
C ASN A 89 10.77 -1.26 40.83
N HIS A 90 9.94 -0.97 39.83
CA HIS A 90 8.50 -0.84 39.94
C HIS A 90 7.82 -1.79 38.95
N THR A 91 6.59 -2.19 39.26
CA THR A 91 5.70 -2.82 38.28
C THR A 91 5.36 -1.82 37.18
N ASP A 92 4.92 -2.33 36.02
CA ASP A 92 4.53 -1.45 34.91
C ASP A 92 3.39 -0.50 35.35
N LEU A 93 3.48 0.74 34.88
CA LEU A 93 2.46 1.76 35.09
C LEU A 93 1.27 1.41 34.20
N MET A 94 0.05 1.34 34.75
CA MET A 94 -1.15 1.11 33.98
C MET A 94 -2.01 2.38 33.91
N ILE A 95 -2.39 2.75 32.69
CA ILE A 95 -3.32 3.85 32.43
C ILE A 95 -4.66 3.23 32.03
N GLY A 96 -5.69 3.40 32.87
CA GLY A 96 -6.87 2.56 32.83
C GLY A 96 -6.50 1.09 33.06
N ASN A 97 -7.22 0.17 32.41
CA ASN A 97 -7.03 -1.28 32.60
C ASN A 97 -6.29 -1.97 31.44
N ASP A 98 -6.04 -1.26 30.33
CA ASP A 98 -5.63 -1.87 29.07
C ASP A 98 -4.25 -1.40 28.56
N PHE A 99 -3.72 -0.30 29.10
CA PHE A 99 -2.49 0.33 28.59
C PHE A 99 -1.38 0.25 29.63
N ASN A 100 -0.35 -0.54 29.34
CA ASN A 100 0.84 -0.65 30.16
C ASN A 100 1.97 0.25 29.63
N VAL A 101 2.66 0.92 30.55
CA VAL A 101 3.86 1.70 30.28
C VAL A 101 4.98 1.11 31.11
N SER A 102 5.98 0.56 30.43
CA SER A 102 7.11 -0.07 31.12
C SER A 102 7.86 0.93 32.00
N GLN A 103 8.45 0.45 33.11
CA GLN A 103 9.27 1.29 33.98
C GLN A 103 10.38 2.03 33.24
N ARG A 104 11.03 1.39 32.27
CA ARG A 104 12.08 2.03 31.46
C ARG A 104 11.54 3.22 30.66
N ALA A 105 10.32 3.12 30.14
CA ALA A 105 9.69 4.22 29.41
C ALA A 105 9.34 5.40 30.34
N VAL A 106 8.82 5.10 31.54
CA VAL A 106 8.55 6.12 32.57
C VAL A 106 9.85 6.82 32.98
N MET A 107 10.90 6.06 33.32
CA MET A 107 12.23 6.58 33.63
C MET A 107 12.78 7.47 32.53
N SER A 108 12.79 6.98 31.29
CA SER A 108 13.35 7.73 30.16
C SER A 108 12.58 9.01 29.89
N THR A 109 11.26 8.99 30.03
CA THR A 109 10.41 10.17 29.84
C THR A 109 10.64 11.17 30.98
N SER A 110 10.71 10.71 32.23
CA SER A 110 10.99 11.54 33.39
C SER A 110 12.36 12.21 33.29
N GLN A 111 13.40 11.44 32.97
CA GLN A 111 14.75 11.97 32.76
C GLN A 111 14.82 12.96 31.59
N TYR A 112 14.10 12.70 30.50
CA TYR A 112 14.02 13.63 29.38
C TYR A 112 13.44 14.98 29.84
N PHE A 113 12.33 14.97 30.57
CA PHE A 113 11.73 16.21 31.08
C PHE A 113 12.63 16.92 32.09
N GLN A 114 13.23 16.18 33.03
CA GLN A 114 14.18 16.75 33.99
C GLN A 114 15.38 17.39 33.27
N SER A 115 15.98 16.72 32.28
CA SER A 115 17.12 17.27 31.53
C SER A 115 16.75 18.44 30.60
N THR A 116 15.50 18.48 30.12
CA THR A 116 15.01 19.55 29.25
C THR A 116 14.70 20.80 30.05
N PHE A 117 14.02 20.64 31.19
CA PHE A 117 13.48 21.74 31.98
C PHE A 117 14.30 22.10 33.22
N ALA A 118 15.31 21.30 33.56
CA ALA A 118 16.17 21.53 34.71
C ALA A 118 17.65 21.35 34.33
N ARG A 119 18.49 22.24 34.86
CA ARG A 119 19.95 22.10 34.77
C ARG A 119 20.51 21.67 36.11
N ASN A 120 21.30 20.60 36.10
CA ASN A 120 22.06 20.21 37.27
C ASN A 120 23.26 21.15 37.42
N LEU A 121 23.37 21.80 38.57
CA LEU A 121 24.46 22.72 38.85
C LEU A 121 25.69 21.93 39.29
N SER A 122 26.87 22.33 38.81
CA SER A 122 28.11 21.87 39.40
C SER A 122 28.31 22.50 40.79
N ILE A 123 29.10 21.84 41.65
CA ILE A 123 29.40 22.32 43.02
C ILE A 123 30.02 23.73 42.99
N GLU A 124 30.79 24.06 41.95
CA GLU A 124 31.39 25.39 41.78
C GLU A 124 30.34 26.45 41.42
N GLU A 125 29.37 26.13 40.54
CA GLU A 125 28.30 27.05 40.15
C GLU A 125 27.22 27.24 41.23
N SER A 126 27.03 26.25 42.12
CA SER A 126 26.13 26.35 43.27
C SER A 126 26.57 27.45 44.26
N SER A 127 27.84 27.85 44.23
CA SER A 127 28.37 28.92 45.08
C SER A 127 28.19 30.33 44.50
N SER A 128 28.05 30.45 43.17
CA SER A 128 27.85 31.73 42.47
C SER A 128 26.37 32.01 42.19
N HIS A 129 25.59 30.97 41.88
CA HIS A 129 24.15 31.08 41.70
C HIS A 129 23.48 30.64 43.01
N ARG A 130 22.55 31.44 43.55
CA ARG A 130 21.82 31.15 44.81
C ARG A 130 20.85 29.98 44.66
N SER A 131 21.34 28.82 44.24
CA SER A 131 20.59 27.57 44.30
C SER A 131 20.39 27.21 45.76
N VAL A 132 19.17 27.41 46.23
CA VAL A 132 18.77 26.97 47.56
C VAL A 132 18.68 25.45 47.51
N ASP A 133 19.54 24.79 48.28
CA ASP A 133 19.45 23.36 48.64
C ASP A 133 19.75 22.32 47.55
N GLY A 134 20.71 22.57 46.65
CA GLY A 134 21.18 21.54 45.70
C GLY A 134 20.13 21.09 44.66
N ASN A 135 19.01 21.80 44.59
CA ASN A 135 17.97 21.58 43.59
C ASN A 135 18.44 22.11 42.23
N PRO A 136 18.09 21.41 41.13
CA PRO A 136 18.48 21.85 39.80
C PRO A 136 17.84 23.20 39.49
N MET A 137 18.56 24.05 38.74
CA MET A 137 18.01 25.35 38.34
C MET A 137 16.92 25.17 37.30
N THR A 138 15.75 25.74 37.59
CA THR A 138 14.60 25.80 36.70
C THR A 138 14.02 27.21 36.74
N GLY A 139 14.17 27.98 35.67
CA GLY A 139 13.38 29.19 35.46
C GLY A 139 14.19 30.45 35.20
N TYR A 140 13.72 31.56 35.78
CA TYR A 140 14.28 32.90 35.57
C TYR A 140 15.16 33.30 36.74
N TYR A 141 16.32 33.85 36.43
CA TYR A 141 17.24 34.42 37.40
C TYR A 141 17.75 35.77 36.90
N LEU A 142 18.22 36.59 37.83
CA LEU A 142 18.93 37.82 37.50
C LEU A 142 20.42 37.47 37.48
N ASP A 143 21.07 37.81 36.38
CA ASP A 143 22.52 37.69 36.28
C ASP A 143 23.16 38.87 37.03
N ASP A 144 23.97 38.57 38.04
CA ASP A 144 24.61 39.58 38.90
C ASP A 144 25.62 40.44 38.12
N ASP A 145 26.19 39.95 37.01
CA ASP A 145 27.21 40.67 36.22
C ASP A 145 26.59 41.62 35.19
N THR A 146 25.44 41.27 34.62
CA THR A 146 24.79 42.04 33.56
C THR A 146 23.57 42.82 34.04
N GLU A 147 23.06 42.55 35.24
CA GLU A 147 21.76 42.97 35.76
C GLU A 147 20.58 42.60 34.82
N GLU A 148 20.83 41.73 33.84
CA GLU A 148 19.83 41.29 32.87
C GLU A 148 19.12 40.02 33.34
N GLY A 149 17.86 39.91 32.94
CA GLY A 149 17.04 38.74 33.19
C GLY A 149 17.42 37.57 32.30
N ALA A 150 17.97 36.52 32.89
CA ALA A 150 18.38 35.29 32.22
C ALA A 150 17.42 34.12 32.53
N HIS A 151 17.47 33.09 31.67
CA HIS A 151 16.65 31.89 31.80
C HIS A 151 17.53 30.65 31.71
N ASP A 152 17.33 29.72 32.63
CA ASP A 152 18.06 28.47 32.68
C ASP A 152 17.14 27.29 33.04
N PRO A 153 17.08 26.24 32.21
CA PRO A 153 17.62 26.16 30.85
C PRO A 153 16.93 27.16 29.91
N SER A 154 17.55 27.47 28.76
CA SER A 154 17.04 28.46 27.80
C SER A 154 15.60 28.19 27.33
N ILE A 155 15.15 26.94 27.37
CA ILE A 155 13.75 26.54 27.10
C ILE A 155 12.74 27.12 28.10
N MET A 156 13.17 27.63 29.24
CA MET A 156 12.31 28.34 30.21
C MET A 156 11.95 29.75 29.77
N GLN A 157 12.67 30.32 28.81
CA GLN A 157 12.37 31.64 28.26
C GLN A 157 10.93 31.76 27.71
N PRO A 158 10.44 30.85 26.83
CA PRO A 158 9.06 30.91 26.35
C PRO A 158 8.03 30.69 27.47
N LEU A 159 8.33 29.92 28.52
CA LEU A 159 7.42 29.74 29.65
C LEU A 159 7.30 31.01 30.50
N PHE A 160 8.39 31.78 30.64
CA PHE A 160 8.39 33.01 31.43
C PHE A 160 7.94 34.24 30.64
N ARG A 161 8.36 34.36 29.38
CA ARG A 161 8.02 35.50 28.50
C ARG A 161 6.70 35.29 27.74
N GLY A 162 6.36 34.03 27.41
CA GLY A 162 5.16 33.65 26.68
C GLY A 162 3.93 33.57 27.59
N ARG A 163 3.44 34.74 28.01
CA ARG A 163 2.36 34.88 28.99
C ARG A 163 0.96 34.48 28.49
N THR A 164 0.80 33.97 27.26
CA THR A 164 -0.52 33.94 26.61
C THR A 164 -1.09 32.58 26.24
N ASP A 165 -0.31 31.50 26.10
CA ASP A 165 -0.90 30.18 25.77
C ASP A 165 0.01 28.99 26.16
N LEU A 166 0.12 28.72 27.47
CA LEU A 166 0.79 27.52 27.97
C LEU A 166 0.16 26.22 27.43
N PRO A 167 -1.18 26.07 27.35
CA PRO A 167 -1.80 24.88 26.78
C PRO A 167 -1.31 24.57 25.37
N GLN A 168 -1.27 25.56 24.48
CA GLN A 168 -0.80 25.36 23.11
C GLN A 168 0.69 25.00 23.04
N LEU A 169 1.53 25.54 23.95
CA LEU A 169 2.94 25.17 24.03
C LEU A 169 3.10 23.69 24.37
N PHE A 170 2.39 23.20 25.40
CA PHE A 170 2.47 21.79 25.80
C PHE A 170 1.87 20.86 24.75
N GLU A 171 0.79 21.26 24.07
CA GLU A 171 0.26 20.54 22.90
C GLU A 171 1.32 20.42 21.78
N ASN A 172 2.04 21.50 21.48
CA ASN A 172 3.09 21.47 20.46
C ASN A 172 4.27 20.58 20.87
N ILE A 173 4.66 20.57 22.15
CA ILE A 173 5.69 19.68 22.68
C ILE A 173 5.23 18.22 22.60
N ALA A 174 4.01 17.91 23.04
CA ALA A 174 3.44 16.58 22.97
C ALA A 174 3.34 16.08 21.52
N ALA A 175 2.93 16.94 20.58
CA ALA A 175 2.91 16.64 19.15
C ALA A 175 4.32 16.39 18.59
N SER A 176 5.31 17.20 18.99
CA SER A 176 6.70 17.02 18.59
C SER A 176 7.26 15.69 19.08
N MET A 177 7.06 15.35 20.36
CA MET A 177 7.46 14.06 20.94
C MET A 177 6.77 12.88 20.24
N THR A 178 5.48 13.00 20.00
CA THR A 178 4.70 11.97 19.28
C THR A 178 5.27 11.76 17.87
N ASN A 179 5.56 12.83 17.15
CA ASN A 179 6.17 12.74 15.82
C ASN A 179 7.55 12.09 15.88
N ALA A 180 8.39 12.49 16.85
CA ALA A 180 9.71 11.90 17.05
C ALA A 180 9.62 10.39 17.30
N ILE A 181 8.72 9.95 18.19
CA ILE A 181 8.47 8.53 18.47
C ILE A 181 8.02 7.79 17.20
N ARG A 182 7.09 8.37 16.42
CA ARG A 182 6.57 7.74 15.19
C ARG A 182 7.60 7.66 14.06
N THR A 183 8.52 8.62 13.99
CA THR A 183 9.59 8.62 13.00
C THR A 183 10.81 7.82 13.43
N SER A 184 10.89 7.44 14.71
CA SER A 184 12.00 6.63 15.20
C SER A 184 11.95 5.26 14.53
N ASP A 185 13.01 4.93 13.80
CA ASP A 185 13.13 3.72 12.97
C ASP A 185 13.34 2.45 13.81
N GLN A 186 13.13 2.53 15.12
CA GLN A 186 13.30 1.44 16.09
C GLN A 186 12.00 0.66 16.34
N CYS A 187 11.00 0.80 15.46
CA CYS A 187 9.79 -0.02 15.52
C CYS A 187 10.15 -1.49 15.29
N VAL A 188 10.12 -2.27 16.37
CA VAL A 188 10.40 -3.72 16.36
C VAL A 188 9.37 -4.49 15.52
N GLU A 189 8.14 -3.98 15.42
CA GLU A 189 7.06 -4.57 14.61
C GLU A 189 6.53 -3.57 13.57
N GLN A 190 6.82 -3.85 12.30
CA GLN A 190 6.20 -3.17 11.18
C GLN A 190 4.88 -3.86 10.82
N HIS A 191 3.76 -3.15 10.94
CA HIS A 191 2.47 -3.65 10.48
C HIS A 191 2.26 -3.32 9.00
N PHE A 192 2.28 -4.35 8.15
CA PHE A 192 2.01 -4.21 6.73
C PHE A 192 0.49 -4.15 6.47
N GLY A 193 0.01 -3.00 5.98
CA GLY A 193 -1.36 -2.85 5.48
C GLY A 193 -1.52 -3.41 4.06
N LYS A 194 -2.71 -3.89 3.71
CA LYS A 194 -3.05 -4.25 2.33
C LYS A 194 -3.50 -3.01 1.57
N LEU A 195 -2.66 -2.52 0.66
CA LEU A 195 -3.04 -1.42 -0.24
C LEU A 195 -3.77 -1.98 -1.47
N GLY A 196 -5.01 -1.55 -1.70
CA GLY A 196 -5.75 -1.90 -2.91
C GLY A 196 -5.19 -1.15 -4.12
N ARG A 197 -4.48 -1.86 -5.01
CA ARG A 197 -4.03 -1.28 -6.29
C ARG A 197 -5.18 -1.32 -7.29
N GLN A 198 -5.48 -0.19 -7.94
CA GLN A 198 -6.35 -0.20 -9.11
C GLN A 198 -5.66 -1.01 -10.21
N VAL A 199 -6.27 -2.14 -10.59
CA VAL A 199 -5.82 -2.99 -11.71
C VAL A 199 -6.97 -3.08 -12.70
N THR A 200 -6.69 -2.79 -13.96
CA THR A 200 -7.62 -3.00 -15.06
C THR A 200 -7.82 -4.50 -15.28
N LYS A 201 -9.01 -5.02 -14.93
CA LYS A 201 -9.41 -6.39 -15.25
C LYS A 201 -10.23 -6.40 -16.54
N TYR A 202 -9.68 -7.01 -17.59
CA TYR A 202 -10.42 -7.28 -18.82
C TYR A 202 -11.22 -8.57 -18.67
N ARG A 203 -12.54 -8.51 -18.90
CA ARG A 203 -13.40 -9.70 -18.99
C ARG A 203 -13.65 -10.01 -20.46
N VAL A 204 -12.92 -10.99 -20.99
CA VAL A 204 -13.14 -11.47 -22.36
C VAL A 204 -14.48 -12.22 -22.40
N GLN A 205 -15.46 -11.67 -23.10
CA GLN A 205 -16.72 -12.35 -23.35
C GLN A 205 -16.53 -13.24 -24.58
N TRP A 206 -16.43 -14.56 -24.41
CA TRP A 206 -16.37 -15.52 -25.53
C TRP A 206 -17.67 -15.75 -26.33
N PRO A 207 -18.90 -15.49 -25.81
CA PRO A 207 -20.12 -15.87 -26.52
C PRO A 207 -20.30 -15.26 -27.92
N TRP A 208 -19.81 -14.04 -28.16
CA TRP A 208 -19.94 -13.40 -29.47
C TRP A 208 -19.01 -13.99 -30.54
N ILE A 209 -17.90 -14.64 -30.14
CA ILE A 209 -16.96 -15.29 -31.06
C ILE A 209 -17.44 -16.68 -31.48
N ALA A 210 -18.32 -17.31 -30.68
CA ALA A 210 -18.84 -18.64 -30.97
C ALA A 210 -19.64 -18.69 -32.29
N LEU A 211 -20.41 -17.64 -32.58
CA LEU A 211 -21.24 -17.55 -33.78
C LEU A 211 -20.42 -17.48 -35.09
N PRO A 212 -19.46 -16.55 -35.27
CA PRO A 212 -18.61 -16.54 -36.46
C PRO A 212 -17.76 -17.81 -36.57
N ALA A 213 -17.28 -18.38 -35.47
CA ALA A 213 -16.56 -19.65 -35.49
C ALA A 213 -17.43 -20.82 -36.00
N ALA A 214 -18.70 -20.88 -35.58
CA ALA A 214 -19.64 -21.90 -36.06
C ALA A 214 -19.94 -21.76 -37.56
N ILE A 215 -20.08 -20.54 -38.08
CA ILE A 215 -20.31 -20.29 -39.51
C ILE A 215 -19.12 -20.77 -40.35
N VAL A 216 -17.89 -20.51 -39.90
CA VAL A 216 -16.67 -20.96 -40.59
C VAL A 216 -16.56 -22.49 -40.60
N LEU A 217 -16.92 -23.16 -39.50
CA LEU A 217 -16.94 -24.62 -39.45
C LEU A 217 -18.01 -25.21 -40.37
N ALA A 218 -19.22 -24.62 -40.37
CA ALA A 218 -20.30 -25.07 -41.24
C ALA A 218 -19.96 -24.89 -42.73
N SER A 219 -19.29 -23.81 -43.12
CA SER A 219 -18.86 -23.60 -44.51
C SER A 219 -17.77 -24.58 -44.95
N LEU A 220 -16.82 -24.90 -44.06
CA LEU A 220 -15.81 -25.93 -44.27
C LEU A 220 -16.44 -27.30 -44.49
N VAL A 221 -17.42 -27.68 -43.65
CA VAL A 221 -18.15 -28.94 -43.80
C VAL A 221 -18.92 -28.98 -45.11
N GLN A 222 -19.64 -27.91 -45.46
CA GLN A 222 -20.39 -27.82 -46.70
C GLN A 222 -19.48 -27.93 -47.94
N LEU A 223 -18.30 -27.32 -47.89
CA LEU A 223 -17.30 -27.43 -48.95
C LEU A 223 -16.82 -28.87 -49.12
N LEU A 224 -16.48 -29.56 -48.02
CA LEU A 224 -16.05 -30.96 -48.05
C LEU A 224 -17.14 -31.88 -48.62
N ILE A 225 -18.39 -31.70 -48.19
CA ILE A 225 -19.54 -32.45 -48.73
C ILE A 225 -19.67 -32.20 -50.23
N THR A 226 -19.52 -30.94 -50.68
CA THR A 226 -19.60 -30.58 -52.09
C THR A 226 -18.48 -31.24 -52.92
N ILE A 227 -17.24 -31.26 -52.42
CA ILE A 227 -16.12 -31.91 -53.10
C ILE A 227 -16.35 -33.42 -53.22
N LEU A 228 -16.77 -34.07 -52.13
CA LEU A 228 -17.02 -35.51 -52.10
C LEU A 228 -18.22 -35.89 -52.99
N SER A 229 -19.30 -35.11 -52.97
CA SER A 229 -20.48 -35.35 -53.81
C SER A 229 -20.25 -34.95 -55.28
N SER A 230 -19.30 -34.07 -55.58
CA SER A 230 -18.95 -33.70 -56.96
C SER A 230 -18.19 -34.82 -57.66
N ARG A 231 -17.40 -35.61 -56.93
CA ARG A 231 -16.70 -36.79 -57.47
C ARG A 231 -17.63 -37.86 -58.05
N THR A 232 -18.88 -37.93 -57.60
CA THR A 232 -19.84 -38.97 -58.01
C THR A 232 -20.80 -38.53 -59.09
N ARG A 233 -20.81 -37.24 -59.48
CA ARG A 233 -21.69 -36.72 -60.52
C ARG A 233 -20.91 -36.48 -61.80
N PRO A 234 -21.32 -37.08 -62.94
CA PRO A 234 -20.70 -36.75 -64.23
C PRO A 234 -20.90 -35.26 -64.52
N LEU A 235 -19.86 -34.61 -65.05
CA LEU A 235 -19.88 -33.20 -65.42
C LEU A 235 -20.99 -32.94 -66.44
N TRP A 236 -22.13 -32.41 -65.99
CA TRP A 236 -23.32 -32.18 -66.83
C TRP A 236 -23.12 -31.09 -67.90
N LYS A 237 -22.00 -30.35 -67.82
CA LYS A 237 -21.46 -29.58 -68.94
C LYS A 237 -20.15 -30.21 -69.37
N SER A 238 -20.23 -31.36 -70.03
CA SER A 238 -19.17 -31.80 -70.94
C SER A 238 -19.04 -30.72 -72.02
N SER A 239 -17.88 -30.09 -72.06
CA SER A 239 -17.53 -28.97 -72.94
C SER A 239 -18.21 -29.06 -74.30
N THR A 240 -19.13 -28.14 -74.60
CA THR A 240 -19.68 -27.92 -75.95
C THR A 240 -18.59 -27.58 -76.97
N LEU A 241 -17.36 -27.31 -76.50
CA LEU A 241 -16.15 -27.14 -77.29
C LEU A 241 -15.59 -28.47 -77.86
N ALA A 242 -15.90 -29.62 -77.24
CA ALA A 242 -15.40 -30.91 -77.72
C ALA A 242 -16.08 -31.32 -79.03
N THR A 243 -17.37 -31.00 -79.20
CA THR A 243 -18.16 -31.32 -80.39
C THR A 243 -17.62 -30.69 -81.69
N PRO A 244 -17.31 -29.37 -81.76
CA PRO A 244 -16.73 -28.79 -82.98
C PRO A 244 -15.28 -29.23 -83.23
N SER A 245 -14.51 -29.60 -82.20
CA SER A 245 -13.10 -30.03 -82.37
C SER A 245 -12.93 -31.30 -83.21
N ARG A 246 -13.99 -32.11 -83.33
CA ARG A 246 -14.01 -33.35 -84.14
C ARG A 246 -14.70 -33.18 -85.49
N GLY A 247 -15.19 -31.99 -85.83
CA GLY A 247 -15.85 -31.69 -87.11
C GLY A 247 -15.12 -32.21 -88.37
N PRO A 248 -13.78 -32.13 -88.47
CA PRO A 248 -13.04 -32.65 -89.63
C PRO A 248 -13.12 -34.18 -89.79
N TYR A 249 -13.27 -34.93 -88.70
CA TYR A 249 -13.34 -36.40 -88.72
C TYR A 249 -14.73 -36.92 -89.10
N VAL A 250 -15.77 -36.12 -88.89
CA VAL A 250 -17.15 -36.49 -89.22
C VAL A 250 -17.54 -36.06 -90.64
N ALA A 251 -16.78 -35.15 -91.26
CA ALA A 251 -17.05 -34.66 -92.60
C ALA A 251 -16.97 -35.76 -93.67
N GLU A 252 -16.01 -36.68 -93.56
CA GLU A 252 -15.86 -37.81 -94.49
C GLU A 252 -17.00 -38.83 -94.36
N VAL A 253 -17.52 -39.03 -93.14
CA VAL A 253 -18.62 -39.97 -92.86
C VAL A 253 -19.92 -39.55 -93.55
N PHE A 254 -20.08 -38.27 -93.84
CA PHE A 254 -21.28 -37.71 -94.47
C PHE A 254 -21.08 -37.31 -95.93
N ASP A 255 -19.93 -37.63 -96.54
CA ASP A 255 -19.67 -37.29 -97.93
C ASP A 255 -20.62 -38.06 -98.87
N GLY A 256 -21.35 -37.34 -99.73
CA GLY A 256 -22.35 -37.90 -100.64
C GLY A 256 -23.78 -38.09 -100.11
N ALA A 257 -24.07 -37.82 -98.82
CA ALA A 257 -25.44 -37.86 -98.29
C ALA A 257 -26.16 -36.52 -98.52
N MET A 258 -27.24 -36.51 -99.31
CA MET A 258 -27.95 -35.25 -99.65
C MET A 258 -29.33 -35.12 -98.99
N THR A 259 -29.85 -36.20 -98.40
CA THR A 259 -31.12 -36.18 -97.67
C THR A 259 -30.94 -36.52 -96.20
N ASN A 260 -31.82 -35.99 -95.34
CA ASN A 260 -31.76 -36.20 -93.89
C ASN A 260 -31.87 -37.70 -93.50
N VAL A 261 -32.55 -38.48 -94.33
CA VAL A 261 -32.69 -39.93 -94.15
C VAL A 261 -31.36 -40.66 -94.42
N GLU A 262 -30.63 -40.27 -95.47
CA GLU A 262 -29.29 -40.81 -95.76
C GLU A 262 -28.26 -40.41 -94.70
N LEU A 263 -28.33 -39.16 -94.20
CA LEU A 263 -27.47 -38.67 -93.12
C LEU A 263 -27.66 -39.48 -91.82
N THR A 264 -28.90 -39.82 -91.48
CA THR A 264 -29.22 -40.59 -90.27
C THR A 264 -28.84 -42.07 -90.41
N ASP A 265 -28.99 -42.66 -91.61
CA ASP A 265 -28.53 -44.02 -91.89
C ASP A 265 -27.00 -44.13 -91.90
N ALA A 266 -26.29 -43.13 -92.44
CA ALA A 266 -24.83 -43.06 -92.41
C ALA A 266 -24.31 -42.89 -90.96
N ALA A 267 -24.95 -42.04 -90.17
CA ALA A 267 -24.60 -41.85 -88.76
C ALA A 267 -24.82 -43.13 -87.92
N GLY A 268 -25.85 -43.91 -88.20
CA GLY A 268 -26.15 -45.14 -87.46
C GLY A 268 -25.16 -46.28 -87.68
N LYS A 269 -24.32 -46.20 -88.72
CA LYS A 269 -23.35 -47.27 -89.08
C LYS A 269 -21.98 -47.10 -88.42
N HIS A 270 -21.69 -45.93 -87.84
CA HIS A 270 -20.39 -45.64 -87.23
C HIS A 270 -20.56 -45.18 -85.78
N ASP A 271 -20.02 -45.97 -84.85
CA ASP A 271 -19.91 -45.60 -83.44
C ASP A 271 -18.59 -44.86 -83.20
N VAL A 272 -18.64 -43.68 -82.57
CA VAL A 272 -17.46 -42.82 -82.35
C VAL A 272 -17.25 -42.64 -80.86
N ASP A 273 -16.25 -43.33 -80.32
CA ASP A 273 -15.81 -43.15 -78.94
C ASP A 273 -15.07 -41.81 -78.78
N LEU A 274 -15.63 -40.92 -77.96
CA LEU A 274 -15.08 -39.58 -77.71
C LEU A 274 -13.83 -39.57 -76.81
N PHE A 275 -13.54 -40.69 -76.15
CA PHE A 275 -12.35 -40.85 -75.33
C PHE A 275 -11.64 -42.15 -75.70
N PRO A 276 -10.33 -42.15 -75.99
CA PRO A 276 -9.59 -43.39 -76.03
C PRO A 276 -9.72 -44.04 -74.65
N ARG A 277 -10.34 -45.22 -74.59
CA ARG A 277 -10.28 -46.06 -73.41
C ARG A 277 -8.79 -46.37 -73.20
N GLU A 278 -8.18 -45.80 -72.16
CA GLU A 278 -6.82 -46.17 -71.77
C GLU A 278 -6.78 -47.70 -71.59
N LYS A 279 -6.19 -48.39 -72.57
CA LYS A 279 -5.70 -49.74 -72.35
C LYS A 279 -4.63 -49.60 -71.27
N LYS A 280 -4.94 -50.02 -70.04
CA LYS A 280 -3.93 -50.35 -69.05
C LYS A 280 -3.03 -51.43 -69.65
N SER A 281 -1.95 -51.01 -70.31
CA SER A 281 -0.85 -51.87 -70.70
C SER A 281 -0.17 -52.30 -69.41
N ARG A 282 -0.52 -53.49 -68.95
CA ARG A 282 0.20 -54.26 -67.94
C ARG A 282 1.48 -54.74 -68.62
N ASP A 283 2.44 -53.84 -68.79
CA ASP A 283 3.86 -54.10 -69.15
C ASP A 283 4.61 -52.77 -69.31
N GLN A 284 4.69 -51.98 -68.24
CA GLN A 284 5.80 -51.03 -67.98
C GLN A 284 5.90 -50.81 -66.46
N VAL A 285 6.07 -51.92 -65.73
CA VAL A 285 6.73 -51.90 -64.43
C VAL A 285 8.08 -52.54 -64.71
N SER A 286 9.15 -51.83 -64.36
CA SER A 286 10.57 -52.15 -64.57
C SER A 286 11.20 -51.37 -65.72
N LEU A 287 12.31 -50.69 -65.39
CA LEU A 287 13.20 -49.92 -66.26
C LEU A 287 12.86 -48.43 -66.42
N LEU A 288 12.80 -47.69 -65.30
CA LEU A 288 13.38 -46.34 -65.18
C LEU A 288 13.26 -45.85 -63.73
N SER A 289 14.12 -46.34 -62.86
CA SER A 289 14.54 -45.67 -61.62
C SER A 289 15.71 -46.46 -61.04
N THR A 290 16.88 -46.25 -61.65
CA THR A 290 18.18 -46.56 -61.05
C THR A 290 18.87 -45.22 -60.86
N GLN A 291 19.53 -45.07 -59.71
CA GLN A 291 20.39 -43.96 -59.25
C GLN A 291 19.66 -42.81 -58.58
N ASP A 292 19.63 -42.79 -57.24
CA ASP A 292 20.68 -42.28 -56.31
C ASP A 292 20.62 -40.74 -56.21
N GLY A 293 20.61 -40.10 -55.03
CA GLY A 293 21.00 -40.60 -53.72
C GLY A 293 20.55 -39.73 -52.55
N GLN A 294 20.95 -40.24 -51.39
CA GLN A 294 20.69 -39.85 -50.00
C GLN A 294 21.16 -38.44 -49.59
N PRO A 295 20.67 -37.94 -48.44
CA PRO A 295 21.09 -36.67 -47.86
C PRO A 295 22.44 -36.75 -47.14
N LYS A 296 23.30 -35.76 -47.42
CA LYS A 296 24.19 -35.06 -46.48
C LYS A 296 24.53 -33.70 -47.05
#